data_AF-A0A2P7MXR9-F1
#
_entry.id   AF-A0A2P7MXR9-F1
#
_cell.length_a   1.000
_cell.length_b   1.000
_cell.length_c   1.000
_cell.angle_alpha   90.00
_cell.angle_beta   90.00
_cell.angle_gamma   90.00
#
_symmetry.space_group_name_H-M   'P 1'
#
loop_
_entity.id
_entity.type
_entity.pdbx_description
1 polymer ?
#
loop_
_entity_poly.entity_id
_entity_poly.type
_entity_poly.pdbx_seq_one_letter_code
_entity_poly.pdbx_strand_id
1 'polypeptide(L)' 'MGSYLIRRDDGISDGIAGQVFDSYDAAYAVVESYYADICCSDDREYYRIEVLSEELPGSPQLTPPP' A
#
# COMPACT_ATOMS: atom_id res chain seq x y z
N MET A 1 1.44 -16.53 7.91
CA MET A 1 0.54 -15.51 7.36
C MET A 1 1.26 -14.19 7.50
N GLY A 2 1.58 -13.55 6.37
CA GLY A 2 2.19 -12.23 6.41
C GLY A 2 1.12 -11.19 6.66
N SER A 3 1.45 -10.20 7.48
CA SER A 3 0.61 -9.02 7.70
C SER A 3 1.12 -7.87 6.85
N TYR A 4 0.21 -7.13 6.22
CA TYR A 4 0.46 -6.03 5.31
C TYR A 4 0.04 -4.71 5.97
N LEU A 5 0.91 -3.71 5.94
CA LEU A 5 0.68 -2.39 6.52
C LEU A 5 0.61 -1.34 5.40
N ILE A 6 -0.45 -0.55 5.38
CA ILE A 6 -0.49 0.65 4.54
C ILE A 6 0.33 1.75 5.21
N ARG A 7 1.29 2.32 4.49
CA ARG A 7 2.14 3.42 4.95
C ARG A 7 2.13 4.56 3.96
N ARG A 8 1.98 5.78 4.45
CA ARG A 8 2.11 6.99 3.63
C ARG A 8 3.58 7.38 3.49
N ASP A 9 3.95 7.94 2.34
CA ASP A 9 5.33 8.38 2.07
C ASP A 9 5.79 9.47 3.05
N ASP A 10 4.89 10.36 3.47
CA ASP A 10 5.15 11.37 4.50
C ASP A 10 5.43 10.79 5.91
N GLY A 11 5.23 9.49 6.10
CA GLY A 11 5.38 8.82 7.40
C GLY A 11 4.22 9.09 8.37
N ILE A 12 3.19 9.82 7.95
CA ILE A 12 1.99 10.09 8.74
C ILE A 12 1.05 8.88 8.70
N SER A 13 0.46 8.59 9.86
CA SER A 13 -0.62 7.61 10.01
C SER A 13 -1.95 8.36 9.97
N ASP A 14 -2.82 8.01 9.04
CA ASP A 14 -4.11 8.66 8.78
C ASP A 14 -5.23 7.60 8.78
N GLY A 15 -6.43 7.96 8.31
CA GLY A 15 -7.58 7.06 8.26
C GLY A 15 -7.33 5.72 7.56
N ILE A 16 -6.40 5.68 6.59
CA ILE A 16 -5.95 4.44 5.92
C ILE A 16 -4.48 4.08 6.23
N ALA A 17 -3.60 5.07 6.45
CA ALA A 17 -2.19 4.81 6.76
C ALA A 17 -2.02 4.39 8.23
N GLY A 18 -1.36 3.26 8.46
CA GLY A 18 -1.29 2.62 9.78
C GLY A 18 -2.23 1.42 9.93
N GLN A 19 -3.10 1.16 8.95
CA GLN A 19 -3.95 -0.03 8.95
C GLN A 19 -3.17 -1.29 8.56
N VAL A 20 -3.35 -2.34 9.37
CA VAL A 20 -2.76 -3.66 9.15
C VAL A 20 -3.83 -4.61 8.61
N PHE A 21 -3.48 -5.35 7.59
CA PHE A 21 -4.32 -6.33 6.92
C PHE A 21 -3.63 -7.69 6.88
N ASP A 22 -4.41 -8.77 6.89
CA ASP A 22 -3.91 -10.13 6.69
C ASP A 22 -3.70 -10.49 5.21
N SER A 23 -4.11 -9.62 4.28
CA SER A 23 -4.04 -9.83 2.83
C SER A 23 -3.63 -8.56 2.08
N TYR A 24 -2.74 -8.71 1.10
CA TYR A 24 -2.34 -7.61 0.20
C TYR A 24 -3.53 -7.04 -0.57
N ASP A 25 -4.42 -7.91 -1.06
CA ASP A 25 -5.61 -7.51 -1.82
C ASP A 25 -6.54 -6.58 -1.01
N ALA A 26 -6.71 -6.86 0.28
CA ALA A 26 -7.51 -6.03 1.18
C ALA A 26 -6.87 -4.65 1.40
N ALA A 27 -5.55 -4.61 1.59
CA ALA A 27 -4.81 -3.35 1.70
C ALA A 27 -4.88 -2.55 0.39
N TYR A 28 -4.73 -3.22 -0.76
CA TYR A 28 -4.77 -2.62 -2.08
C TYR A 28 -6.14 -2.03 -2.42
N ALA A 29 -7.23 -2.75 -2.12
CA ALA A 29 -8.60 -2.27 -2.33
C ALA A 29 -8.89 -0.95 -1.57
N VAL A 30 -8.36 -0.80 -0.35
CA VAL A 30 -8.50 0.44 0.43
C VAL A 30 -7.72 1.58 -0.21
N VAL A 31 -6.48 1.33 -0.61
CA VAL A 31 -5.63 2.34 -1.27
C VAL A 31 -6.26 2.78 -2.60
N GLU A 32 -6.72 1.84 -3.42
CA GLU A 32 -7.37 2.13 -4.71
C GLU A 32 -8.67 2.92 -4.53
N SER A 33 -9.51 2.55 -3.56
CA SER A 33 -10.73 3.30 -3.24
C SER A 33 -10.42 4.72 -2.78
N TYR A 34 -9.33 4.92 -2.03
CA TYR A 34 -8.90 6.24 -1.59
C TYR A 34 -8.39 7.08 -2.78
N TYR A 35 -7.60 6.50 -3.67
CA TYR A 35 -7.16 7.17 -4.90
C TYR A 35 -8.30 7.52 -5.84
N ALA A 36 -9.36 6.70 -5.90
CA ALA A 36 -10.54 6.99 -6.68
C ALA A 36 -11.31 8.22 -6.15
N ASP A 37 -11.24 8.46 -4.83
CA ASP A 37 -11.90 9.60 -4.17
C ASP A 37 -11.09 10.91 -4.32
N ILE A 38 -9.74 10.85 -4.28
CA ILE A 38 -8.84 12.02 -4.46
C ILE A 38 -8.66 12.39 -5.95
N CYS A 39 -9.73 12.36 -6.74
CA CYS A 39 -9.67 12.59 -8.18
C CYS A 39 -9.20 14.02 -8.57
N CYS A 40 -9.16 14.99 -7.65
CA CYS A 40 -9.09 16.41 -8.00
C CYS A 40 -7.97 17.28 -7.37
N SER A 41 -6.95 16.73 -6.71
CA SER A 41 -5.79 17.52 -6.25
C SER A 41 -4.47 16.96 -6.78
N ASP A 42 -3.64 17.85 -7.33
CA ASP A 42 -2.30 17.56 -7.88
C ASP A 42 -1.31 17.12 -6.77
N ASP A 43 -1.56 17.52 -5.52
CA ASP A 43 -0.95 17.00 -4.29
C ASP A 43 -1.51 15.61 -3.94
N ARG A 44 -1.20 14.59 -4.75
CA ARG A 44 -1.57 13.21 -4.43
C ARG A 44 -0.62 12.65 -3.38
N GLU A 45 -1.17 12.29 -2.24
CA GLU A 45 -0.48 11.56 -1.19
C GLU A 45 -0.12 10.14 -1.70
N TYR A 46 1.14 9.73 -1.55
CA TYR A 46 1.60 8.41 -1.99
C TYR A 46 1.50 7.39 -0.85
N TYR A 47 0.77 6.29 -1.08
CA TYR A 47 0.64 5.18 -0.14
C TYR A 47 1.38 3.95 -0.67
N ARG A 48 2.09 3.26 0.22
CA ARG A 48 2.81 2.00 -0.03
C ARG A 48 2.31 0.91 0.92
N ILE A 49 2.17 -0.30 0.42
CA ILE A 49 1.85 -1.47 1.24
C ILE A 49 3.17 -2.16 1.59
N GLU A 50 3.53 -2.18 2.87
CA GLU A 50 4.72 -2.86 3.39
C GLU A 50 4.33 -4.20 4.00
N VAL A 51 5.12 -5.24 3.78
CA VAL A 51 4.94 -6.52 4.47
C VAL A 51 5.66 -6.47 5.82
N LEU A 52 4.91 -6.58 6.92
CA LEU A 52 5.46 -6.58 8.28
C LEU A 52 6.01 -7.95 8.69
N SER A 53 5.60 -9.03 8.04
CA SER A 53 5.97 -10.39 8.43
C SER A 53 5.99 -11.37 7.25
N GLU A 54 6.90 -11.16 6.30
CA GLU A 54 7.38 -12.26 5.46
C GLU A 54 8.80 -12.61 5.90
N GLU A 55 8.97 -13.81 6.46
CA GLU A 55 10.23 -14.51 6.27
C GLU A 55 10.36 -14.73 4.75
N LEU A 56 11.06 -13.80 4.08
CA LEU A 56 11.36 -13.80 2.64
C LEU A 56 11.72 -15.20 2.13
N PRO A 57 11.16 -15.62 0.99
CA PRO A 57 12.03 -15.59 -0.17
C PRO A 57 11.30 -15.18 -1.46
N GLY A 58 11.80 -14.11 -2.09
CA GLY A 58 11.54 -13.85 -3.51
C GLY A 58 10.71 -12.60 -3.78
N SER A 59 11.38 -11.46 -3.89
CA SER A 59 10.88 -10.35 -4.69
C SER A 59 10.74 -10.82 -6.16
N PRO A 60 9.55 -10.76 -6.80
CA PRO A 60 9.50 -10.77 -8.24
C PRO A 60 9.90 -9.37 -8.72
N GLN A 61 11.10 -9.28 -9.27
CA GLN A 61 11.56 -8.10 -10.02
C GLN A 61 10.54 -7.80 -11.13
N LEU A 62 9.90 -6.65 -11.00
CA LEU A 62 9.04 -6.03 -12.01
C LEU A 62 9.89 -5.74 -13.26
N THR A 63 9.95 -6.67 -14.22
CA THR A 63 10.52 -6.38 -15.54
C THR A 63 9.45 -5.64 -16.36
N PRO A 64 9.67 -4.38 -16.76
CA PRO A 64 8.75 -3.69 -17.66
C PRO A 64 8.78 -4.37 -19.05
N PRO A 65 7.63 -4.57 -19.72
CA PRO A 65 7.61 -5.13 -21.06
C PRO A 65 8.18 -4.12 -22.10
N PRO A 66 8.81 -4.60 -23.19
CA PRO A 66 9.33 -3.77 -24.29
C PRO A 66 8.22 -3.20 -25.19
#